data_AF-A0A1D8IQU4-F1
#
_entry.id   AF-A0A1D8IQU4-F1
#
_cell.length_a   1.000
_cell.length_b   1.000
_cell.length_c   1.000
_cell.angle_alpha   90.00
_cell.angle_beta   90.00
_cell.angle_gamma   90.00
#
_symmetry.space_group_name_H-M   'P 1'
#
loop_
_entity.id
_entity.type
_entity.pdbx_description
1 polymer ?
#
loop_
_entity_poly.entity_id
_entity_poly.type
_entity_poly.pdbx_seq_one_letter_code
_entity_poly.pdbx_strand_id
1 'polypeptide(L)'
;MSKIIFQAPPPRASAHEIALFSANVINQINQRLEEVRLRLRETQPVKVGSVTLGLYACGRGCLTCPHLKWSIWWAHRTVKANLFRAHPIQAPLRRLHSTGDFAAGAAETRRLVEEAQRLFKVRSELAKGIGIMRRALIRAADQSEEG
;
A
#
# COMPACT_ATOMS: atom_id res chain seq x y z
N MET A 1 -0.13 5.56 18.22
CA MET A 1 -0.78 5.27 16.91
C MET A 1 -1.03 6.59 16.20
N SER A 2 -0.24 6.91 15.18
CA SER A 2 -0.47 8.11 14.37
C SER A 2 -1.72 7.91 13.52
N LYS A 3 -2.81 8.59 13.88
CA LYS A 3 -4.06 8.57 13.12
C LYS A 3 -3.78 9.29 11.80
N ILE A 4 -4.02 8.66 10.65
CA ILE A 4 -3.97 9.38 9.37
C ILE A 4 -5.07 10.43 9.41
N ILE A 5 -4.68 11.70 9.39
CA ILE A 5 -5.61 12.82 9.49
C ILE A 5 -6.09 13.13 8.08
N PHE A 6 -7.26 12.60 7.71
CA PHE A 6 -8.00 13.02 6.53
C PHE A 6 -8.79 14.29 6.86
N GLN A 7 -8.11 15.43 6.97
CA GLN A 7 -8.80 16.72 6.91
C GLN A 7 -9.06 17.06 5.45
N ALA A 8 -10.29 17.38 5.07
CA ALA A 8 -10.55 17.87 3.72
C ALA A 8 -9.72 19.15 3.47
N PRO A 9 -9.20 19.37 2.25
CA PRO A 9 -8.58 20.65 1.93
C PRO A 9 -9.59 21.79 2.18
N PRO A 10 -9.11 22.98 2.62
CA PRO A 10 -10.00 24.10 2.91
C PRO A 10 -10.80 24.48 1.65
N PRO A 11 -12.05 24.96 1.82
CA PRO A 11 -12.84 25.45 0.69
C PRO A 11 -12.08 26.61 0.01
N ARG A 12 -11.89 26.53 -1.32
CA ARG A 12 -11.09 27.44 -2.16
C ARG A 12 -9.57 27.28 -2.09
N ALA A 13 -9.07 26.11 -1.68
CA ALA A 13 -7.64 25.79 -1.83
C ALA A 13 -7.17 25.95 -3.28
N SER A 14 -6.01 26.59 -3.46
CA SER A 14 -5.30 26.68 -4.73
C SER A 14 -4.85 25.28 -5.20
N ALA A 15 -4.58 25.15 -6.51
CA ALA A 15 -4.05 23.90 -7.07
C ALA A 15 -2.75 23.44 -6.37
N HIS A 16 -1.91 24.39 -5.97
CA HIS A 16 -0.69 24.13 -5.21
C HIS A 16 -0.97 23.56 -3.82
N GLU A 17 -1.92 24.13 -3.08
CA GLU A 17 -2.31 23.62 -1.75
C GLU A 17 -2.93 22.22 -1.83
N ILE A 18 -3.76 21.97 -2.85
CA ILE A 18 -4.33 20.64 -3.10
C ILE A 18 -3.22 19.63 -3.40
N ALA A 19 -2.21 20.01 -4.20
CA ALA A 19 -1.09 19.15 -4.53
C ALA A 19 -0.23 18.82 -3.29
N LEU A 20 0.12 19.84 -2.48
CA LEU A 20 0.86 19.65 -1.23
C LEU A 20 0.11 18.78 -0.23
N PHE A 21 -1.19 19.03 -0.05
CA PHE A 21 -2.05 18.22 0.80
C PHE A 21 -2.05 16.76 0.35
N SER A 22 -2.27 16.52 -0.95
CA SER A 22 -2.32 15.17 -1.50
C SER A 22 -0.99 14.43 -1.36
N ALA A 23 0.14 15.13 -1.58
CA ALA A 23 1.47 14.57 -1.38
C ALA A 23 1.73 14.17 0.08
N ASN A 24 1.32 15.00 1.04
CA ASN A 24 1.43 14.69 2.46
C ASN A 24 0.60 13.45 2.83
N VAL A 25 -0.65 13.38 2.37
CA VAL A 25 -1.51 12.21 2.61
C VAL A 25 -0.91 10.93 2.01
N ILE A 26 -0.39 10.99 0.78
CA ILE A 26 0.30 9.85 0.16
C ILE A 26 1.50 9.42 0.99
N ASN A 27 2.30 10.36 1.49
CA ASN A 27 3.46 10.06 2.33
C ASN A 27 3.05 9.38 3.65
N GLN A 28 2.01 9.88 4.33
CA GLN A 28 1.46 9.26 5.53
C GLN A 28 0.94 7.84 5.26
N ILE A 29 0.25 7.63 4.14
CA ILE A 29 -0.19 6.29 3.74
C ILE A 29 1.00 5.37 3.52
N ASN A 30 2.06 5.84 2.86
CA ASN A 30 3.25 5.04 2.60
C ASN A 30 3.97 4.65 3.89
N GLN A 31 4.10 5.57 4.85
CA GLN A 31 4.63 5.28 6.18
C GLN A 31 3.76 4.23 6.89
N ARG A 32 2.45 4.38 6.85
CA ARG A 32 1.53 3.43 7.48
C ARG A 32 1.56 2.05 6.83
N LEU A 33 1.71 1.96 5.51
CA LEU A 33 1.88 0.69 4.80
C LEU A 33 3.16 -0.03 5.20
N GLU A 34 4.24 0.72 5.45
CA GLU A 34 5.49 0.17 5.96
C GLU A 34 5.34 -0.37 7.40
N GLU A 35 4.66 0.37 8.27
CA GLU A 35 4.30 -0.12 9.61
C GLU A 35 3.47 -1.41 9.54
N VAL A 36 2.45 -1.44 8.68
CA VAL A 36 1.61 -2.64 8.48
C VAL A 36 2.45 -3.82 8.00
N ARG A 37 3.39 -3.60 7.07
CA ARG A 37 4.32 -4.63 6.58
C ARG A 37 5.13 -5.23 7.72
N LEU A 38 5.72 -4.40 8.58
CA LEU A 38 6.53 -4.86 9.71
C LEU A 38 5.67 -5.62 10.72
N ARG A 39 4.50 -5.09 11.08
CA ARG A 39 3.58 -5.75 12.04
C ARG A 39 3.05 -7.08 11.52
N LEU A 40 2.80 -7.22 10.22
CA LEU A 40 2.40 -8.49 9.61
C LEU A 40 3.47 -9.59 9.80
N ARG A 41 4.75 -9.20 9.76
CA ARG A 41 5.88 -10.12 9.98
C ARG A 41 5.97 -10.57 11.44
N GLU A 42 5.61 -9.70 12.37
CA GLU A 42 5.65 -9.97 13.83
C GLU A 42 4.44 -10.77 14.31
N THR A 43 3.27 -10.54 13.72
CA THR A 43 1.98 -11.11 14.18
C THR A 43 1.82 -12.59 13.81
N GLN A 44 2.54 -13.05 12.79
CA GLN A 44 2.40 -14.40 12.25
C GLN A 44 3.61 -15.27 12.59
N PRO A 45 3.43 -16.59 12.74
CA PRO A 45 4.55 -17.51 12.91
C PRO A 45 5.46 -17.50 11.67
N VAL A 46 6.74 -17.79 11.85
CA VAL A 46 7.73 -17.82 10.77
C VAL A 46 7.69 -19.20 10.08
N LYS A 47 6.63 -19.48 9.29
CA LYS A 47 6.43 -20.78 8.65
C LYS A 47 5.60 -20.73 7.35
N VAL A 48 5.41 -21.89 6.73
CA VAL A 48 4.52 -22.06 5.56
C VAL A 48 3.11 -21.59 5.90
N GLY A 49 2.51 -20.85 4.99
CA GLY A 49 1.17 -20.28 5.15
C GLY A 49 1.16 -18.81 5.56
N SER A 50 2.28 -18.27 6.05
CA SER A 50 2.36 -16.87 6.47
C SER A 50 2.24 -15.91 5.29
N VAL A 51 1.36 -14.93 5.41
CA VAL A 51 1.12 -13.91 4.40
C VAL A 51 2.06 -12.73 4.63
N THR A 52 2.69 -12.24 3.57
CA THR A 52 3.63 -11.13 3.60
C THR A 52 3.23 -10.03 2.64
N LEU A 53 3.55 -8.80 3.01
CA LEU A 53 3.39 -7.61 2.19
C LEU A 53 4.76 -7.14 1.71
N GLY A 54 4.98 -7.12 0.40
CA GLY A 54 6.12 -6.47 -0.24
C GLY A 54 5.74 -5.07 -0.70
N LEU A 55 6.65 -4.11 -0.50
CA LEU A 55 6.57 -2.76 -1.04
C LEU A 55 7.75 -2.54 -1.99
N TYR A 56 7.51 -2.14 -3.23
CA TYR A 56 8.58 -1.97 -4.22
C TYR A 56 8.37 -0.74 -5.12
N ALA A 57 9.47 -0.14 -5.56
CA ALA A 57 9.45 0.91 -6.57
C ALA A 57 9.46 0.29 -7.98
N CYS A 58 8.71 0.85 -8.92
CA CYS A 58 8.65 0.35 -10.31
C CYS A 58 9.46 1.19 -11.31
N GLY A 59 10.00 2.34 -10.90
CA GLY A 59 10.81 3.22 -11.76
C GLY A 59 10.48 4.70 -11.61
N ARG A 60 11.14 5.53 -12.43
CA ARG A 60 10.95 6.99 -12.43
C ARG A 60 9.57 7.37 -12.97
N GLY A 61 8.96 8.40 -12.37
CA GLY A 61 7.70 8.98 -12.84
C GLY A 61 6.42 8.26 -12.38
N CYS A 62 6.52 7.19 -11.59
CA CYS A 62 5.34 6.54 -11.02
C CYS A 62 4.81 7.31 -9.81
N LEU A 63 3.61 7.89 -9.95
CA LEU A 63 2.92 8.63 -8.90
C LEU A 63 2.30 7.76 -7.81
N THR A 64 2.31 6.42 -7.99
CA THR A 64 1.66 5.46 -7.08
C THR A 64 2.64 4.56 -6.33
N CYS A 65 3.95 4.83 -6.42
CA CYS A 65 4.95 4.10 -5.66
C CYS A 65 4.86 4.38 -4.15
N PRO A 66 5.22 3.40 -3.28
CA PRO A 66 5.62 2.02 -3.60
C PRO A 66 4.42 1.12 -3.93
N HIS A 67 4.55 0.21 -4.91
CA HIS A 67 3.53 -0.78 -5.23
C HIS A 67 3.46 -1.90 -4.18
N LEU A 68 2.28 -2.46 -4.00
CA LEU A 68 2.04 -3.57 -3.09
C LEU A 68 2.18 -4.90 -3.83
N LYS A 69 2.81 -5.86 -3.19
CA LYS A 69 2.88 -7.25 -3.62
C LYS A 69 2.55 -8.16 -2.46
N TRP A 70 1.42 -8.84 -2.52
CA TRP A 70 1.09 -9.87 -1.55
C TRP A 70 1.79 -11.17 -1.90
N SER A 71 2.29 -11.89 -0.91
CA SER A 71 2.87 -13.23 -1.09
C SER A 71 2.54 -14.12 0.09
N ILE A 72 2.58 -15.43 -0.12
CA ILE A 72 2.49 -16.45 0.94
C ILE A 72 3.80 -17.23 0.99
N TRP A 73 4.24 -17.58 2.19
CA TRP A 73 5.39 -18.46 2.35
C TRP A 73 5.02 -19.91 2.06
N TRP A 74 5.84 -20.55 1.24
CA TRP A 74 5.65 -21.93 0.80
C TRP A 74 6.93 -22.73 1.01
N ALA A 75 6.77 -24.02 1.29
CA ALA A 75 7.89 -24.92 1.50
C ALA A 75 8.68 -25.09 0.20
N HIS A 76 10.00 -24.91 0.25
CA HIS A 76 10.85 -25.28 -0.86
C HIS A 76 11.06 -26.81 -0.84
N ARG A 77 10.58 -27.52 -1.86
CA ARG A 77 10.57 -29.00 -1.87
C ARG A 77 11.96 -29.65 -1.97
N THR A 78 12.98 -28.90 -2.36
CA THR A 78 14.25 -29.47 -2.87
C THR A 78 15.49 -29.20 -2.02
N VAL A 79 15.41 -28.55 -0.85
CA VAL A 79 16.61 -28.23 -0.05
C VAL A 79 16.46 -28.69 1.39
N LYS A 80 17.51 -29.34 1.91
CA LYS A 80 17.72 -29.80 3.30
C LYS A 80 17.76 -28.68 4.36
N ALA A 81 17.18 -27.50 4.10
CA ALA A 81 17.19 -26.37 5.00
C ALA A 81 15.87 -25.62 4.94
N ASN A 82 15.47 -25.04 6.08
CA ASN A 82 14.27 -24.25 6.37
C ASN A 82 14.14 -22.97 5.51
N LEU A 83 14.20 -23.10 4.18
CA LEU A 83 14.09 -22.00 3.23
C LEU A 83 12.65 -21.93 2.74
N PHE A 84 11.99 -20.81 3.07
CA PHE A 84 10.67 -20.48 2.55
C PHE A 84 10.80 -19.67 1.27
N ARG A 85 9.98 -20.01 0.27
CA ARG A 85 9.84 -19.18 -0.94
C ARG A 85 8.58 -18.33 -0.83
N ALA A 86 8.68 -17.04 -1.16
CA ALA A 86 7.54 -16.16 -1.28
C ALA A 86 6.83 -16.39 -2.63
N HIS A 87 5.59 -16.89 -2.58
CA HIS A 87 4.75 -17.08 -3.75
C HIS A 87 3.72 -15.96 -3.86
N PRO A 88 3.63 -15.25 -4.99
CA PRO A 88 2.71 -14.13 -5.14
C PRO A 88 1.25 -14.59 -5.06
N ILE A 89 0.41 -13.79 -4.40
CA ILE A 89 -1.03 -14.03 -4.26
C ILE A 89 -1.81 -12.74 -4.56
N GLN A 90 -3.05 -12.88 -5.04
CA GLN A 90 -3.91 -11.72 -5.34
C GLN A 90 -4.91 -11.40 -4.21
N ALA A 91 -5.44 -12.43 -3.55
CA ALA A 91 -6.47 -12.31 -2.52
C ALA A 91 -5.93 -12.75 -1.14
N PRO A 92 -5.16 -11.92 -0.42
CA PRO A 92 -4.49 -12.29 0.83
C PRO A 92 -5.48 -12.76 1.91
N LEU A 93 -6.65 -12.12 2.03
CA LEU A 93 -7.67 -12.50 3.03
C LEU A 93 -8.18 -13.94 2.87
N ARG A 94 -8.22 -14.48 1.65
CA ARG A 94 -8.63 -15.87 1.38
C ARG A 94 -7.54 -16.88 1.73
N ARG A 95 -6.32 -16.41 2.01
CA ARG A 95 -5.15 -17.24 2.32
C ARG A 95 -4.77 -17.18 3.80
N LEU A 96 -5.51 -16.44 4.62
CA LEU A 96 -5.27 -16.36 6.05
C LEU A 96 -5.72 -17.64 6.74
N HIS A 97 -4.85 -18.15 7.61
CA HIS A 97 -5.17 -19.22 8.52
C HIS A 97 -5.65 -18.64 9.85
N SER A 98 -6.67 -19.25 10.45
CA SER A 98 -7.24 -18.84 11.75
C SER A 98 -7.14 -19.91 12.83
N THR A 99 -6.45 -21.02 12.54
CA THR A 99 -6.35 -22.19 13.42
C THR A 99 -4.89 -22.61 13.62
N GLY A 100 -4.64 -23.50 14.58
CA GLY A 100 -3.30 -23.96 14.95
C GLY A 100 -2.40 -22.79 15.37
N ASP A 101 -1.12 -22.83 15.00
CA ASP A 101 -0.15 -21.79 15.40
C ASP A 101 -0.46 -20.39 14.83
N PHE A 102 -1.44 -20.24 13.92
CA PHE A 102 -1.89 -18.93 13.44
C PHE A 102 -3.01 -18.32 14.29
N ALA A 103 -3.66 -19.11 15.17
CA ALA A 103 -4.85 -18.68 15.90
C ALA A 103 -4.61 -17.41 16.73
N ALA A 104 -3.47 -17.33 17.43
CA ALA A 104 -3.12 -16.19 18.30
C ALA A 104 -3.01 -14.86 17.54
N GLY A 105 -2.54 -14.89 16.28
CA GLY A 105 -2.35 -13.70 15.44
C GLY A 105 -3.45 -13.47 14.42
N ALA A 106 -4.46 -14.33 14.33
CA ALA A 106 -5.39 -14.38 13.20
C ALA A 106 -6.21 -13.09 13.04
N ALA A 107 -6.80 -12.59 14.14
CA ALA A 107 -7.62 -11.39 14.12
C ALA A 107 -6.80 -10.15 13.75
N GLU A 108 -5.60 -10.00 14.32
CA GLU A 108 -4.72 -8.88 14.03
C GLU A 108 -4.18 -8.94 12.60
N THR A 109 -3.79 -10.13 12.12
CA THR A 109 -3.34 -10.34 10.75
C THR A 109 -4.42 -9.93 9.75
N ARG A 110 -5.67 -10.36 9.98
CA ARG A 110 -6.82 -9.95 9.16
C ARG A 110 -6.98 -8.43 9.15
N ARG A 111 -6.99 -7.79 10.33
CA ARG A 111 -7.12 -6.33 10.47
C ARG A 111 -6.03 -5.58 9.69
N LEU A 112 -4.79 -6.05 9.79
CA LEU A 112 -3.63 -5.47 9.08
C LEU A 112 -3.77 -5.61 7.56
N VAL A 113 -4.21 -6.77 7.06
CA VAL A 113 -4.43 -6.98 5.62
C VAL A 113 -5.54 -6.07 5.10
N GLU A 114 -6.66 -5.97 5.81
CA GLU A 114 -7.79 -5.08 5.46
C GLU A 114 -7.36 -3.61 5.49
N GLU A 115 -6.57 -3.21 6.48
CA GLU A 115 -5.98 -1.88 6.55
C GLU A 115 -5.09 -1.57 5.34
N ALA A 116 -4.15 -2.46 5.00
CA ALA A 116 -3.30 -2.26 3.83
C ALA A 116 -4.11 -2.14 2.51
N GLN A 117 -5.14 -2.97 2.33
CA GLN A 117 -5.99 -2.92 1.14
C GLN A 117 -6.76 -1.59 1.06
N ARG A 118 -7.32 -1.13 2.18
CA ARG A 118 -8.02 0.16 2.27
C ARG A 118 -7.10 1.34 2.01
N LEU A 119 -5.92 1.36 2.63
CA LEU A 119 -4.90 2.40 2.44
C LEU A 119 -4.46 2.49 0.97
N PHE A 120 -4.18 1.33 0.36
CA PHE A 120 -3.79 1.28 -1.04
C PHE A 120 -4.88 1.77 -1.99
N LYS A 121 -6.16 1.46 -1.71
CA LYS A 121 -7.30 1.98 -2.47
C LYS A 121 -7.35 3.51 -2.39
N VAL A 122 -7.30 4.08 -1.18
CA VAL A 122 -7.32 5.54 -0.98
C VAL A 122 -6.17 6.22 -1.71
N ARG A 123 -4.95 5.67 -1.59
CA ARG A 123 -3.78 6.21 -2.30
C ARG A 123 -3.94 6.17 -3.81
N SER A 124 -4.51 5.09 -4.35
CA SER A 124 -4.73 4.93 -5.79
C SER A 124 -5.72 5.96 -6.33
N GLU A 125 -6.79 6.25 -5.59
CA GLU A 125 -7.76 7.30 -5.95
C GLU A 125 -7.14 8.69 -5.90
N LEU A 126 -6.35 9.01 -4.85
CA LEU A 126 -5.62 10.28 -4.76
C LEU A 126 -4.67 10.48 -5.93
N ALA A 127 -3.85 9.46 -6.25
CA ALA A 127 -2.91 9.53 -7.36
C ALA A 127 -3.62 9.67 -8.72
N LYS A 128 -4.79 9.04 -8.90
CA LYS A 128 -5.64 9.24 -10.09
C LYS A 128 -6.11 10.68 -10.20
N GLY A 129 -6.58 11.27 -9.09
CA GLY A 129 -6.96 12.68 -9.02
C GLY A 129 -5.81 13.62 -9.39
N ILE A 130 -4.62 13.42 -8.79
CA ILE A 130 -3.40 14.18 -9.14
C ILE A 130 -3.07 14.04 -10.62
N GLY A 131 -3.14 12.83 -11.17
CA GLY A 131 -2.87 12.58 -12.59
C GLY A 131 -3.84 13.31 -13.52
N ILE A 132 -5.12 13.43 -13.15
CA ILE A 132 -6.11 14.21 -13.90
C ILE A 132 -5.77 15.70 -13.84
N MET A 133 -5.52 16.25 -12.65
CA MET A 133 -5.17 17.67 -12.47
C MET A 133 -3.91 18.05 -13.25
N ARG A 134 -2.85 17.22 -13.19
CA ARG A 134 -1.61 17.44 -13.95
C ARG A 134 -1.87 17.55 -15.44
N ARG A 135 -2.70 16.68 -16.02
CA ARG A 135 -3.03 16.70 -17.45
C ARG A 135 -3.91 17.90 -17.84
N ALA A 136 -4.70 18.43 -16.92
CA ALA A 136 -5.49 19.63 -17.16
C ALA A 136 -4.59 20.89 -17.16
N LEU A 137 -3.66 20.99 -16.20
CA LEU A 137 -2.72 22.10 -16.10
C LEU A 137 -1.78 22.19 -17.31
N ILE A 138 -1.24 21.06 -17.78
CA ILE A 138 -0.39 21.03 -18.98
C ILE A 138 -1.17 21.58 -20.18
N ARG A 139 -2.39 21.09 -20.42
CA ARG A 139 -3.22 21.56 -21.54
C ARG A 139 -3.58 23.04 -21.47
N ALA A 140 -3.80 23.57 -20.27
CA ALA A 140 -4.09 24.99 -20.09
C ALA A 140 -2.86 25.87 -20.35
N ALA A 141 -1.67 25.40 -19.99
CA ALA A 141 -0.42 26.09 -20.28
C ALA A 141 -0.14 26.14 -21.80
N ASP A 142 -0.30 25.01 -22.49
CA ASP A 142 -0.09 24.93 -23.95
C ASP A 142 -1.01 25.92 -24.70
N GLN A 143 -2.27 26.08 -24.27
CA GLN A 143 -3.22 27.03 -24.88
C GLN A 143 -2.90 28.51 -24.62
N SER A 144 -2.11 28.82 -23.59
CA SER A 144 -1.74 30.20 -23.25
C SER A 144 -0.50 30.70 -24.01
N GLU A 145 0.23 29.81 -24.67
CA GLU A 145 1.40 30.17 -25.49
C GLU A 145 1.03 30.41 -26.97
N GLU A 146 -0.19 30.04 -27.38
CA GLU A 146 -0.69 30.18 -28.76
C GLU A 146 -1.54 31.44 -29.01
N GLY A 147 -1.79 32.28 -28.00
CA GLY A 147 -2.62 33.49 -28.08
C GLY A 147 -1.87 34.76 -27.67
#